data_AF-A0A9E0PMY0-F1
#
_entry.id   AF-A0A9E0PMY0-F1
#
_cell.length_a   1.000
_cell.length_b   1.000
_cell.length_c   1.000
_cell.angle_alpha   90.00
_cell.angle_beta   90.00
_cell.angle_gamma   90.00
#
_symmetry.space_group_name_H-M   'P 1'
#
loop_
_entity.id
_entity.type
_entity.pdbx_description
1 polymer ?
#
loop_
_entity_poly.entity_id
_entity_poly.type
_entity_poly.pdbx_seq_one_letter_code
_entity_poly.pdbx_strand_id
1 'polypeptide(L)'
;MRRRLASVPALGLALVSLLTAPAGASPAGRGWTSFEVVAGSRILAAASKDSSPTGDLLTVVIEGDGNAHDRKGRPSADPTPADPLGFRIAQAWPQGPVAWLGRPCQYVKDAACTPSDWTTGRYSEA
;
A
#
# COMPACT_ATOMS: atom_id res chain seq x y z
N MET A 1 -62.81 6.67 -28.26
CA MET A 1 -61.85 5.86 -27.47
C MET A 1 -60.56 5.71 -28.27
N ARG A 2 -59.53 6.52 -27.98
CA ARG A 2 -58.20 6.43 -28.63
C ARG A 2 -57.18 6.01 -27.57
N ARG A 3 -56.64 4.80 -27.68
CA ARG A 3 -55.61 4.26 -26.78
C ARG A 3 -54.28 4.93 -27.13
N ARG A 4 -53.68 5.66 -26.18
CA ARG A 4 -52.28 6.13 -26.29
C ARG A 4 -51.37 4.98 -25.85
N LEU A 5 -50.55 4.48 -26.76
CA LEU A 5 -49.43 3.58 -26.45
C LEU A 5 -48.35 4.42 -25.77
N ALA A 6 -48.04 4.10 -24.51
CA ALA A 6 -46.93 4.71 -23.79
C ALA A 6 -45.62 3.97 -24.15
N SER A 7 -44.66 4.72 -24.68
CA SER A 7 -43.29 4.30 -24.95
C SER A 7 -42.54 4.06 -23.64
N VAL A 8 -42.06 2.83 -23.43
CA VAL A 8 -41.18 2.47 -22.32
C VAL A 8 -39.75 2.94 -22.65
N PRO A 9 -39.08 3.75 -21.82
CA PRO A 9 -37.69 4.09 -22.06
C PRO A 9 -36.82 2.90 -21.66
N ALA A 10 -35.98 2.43 -22.58
CA ALA A 10 -34.94 1.45 -22.28
C ALA A 10 -33.91 2.09 -21.34
N LEU A 11 -33.92 1.70 -20.07
CA LEU A 11 -32.81 1.99 -19.14
C LEU A 11 -31.59 1.19 -19.62
N GLY A 12 -30.64 1.87 -20.25
CA GLY A 12 -29.32 1.31 -20.53
C GLY A 12 -28.58 1.08 -19.22
N LEU A 13 -28.26 -0.19 -18.90
CA LEU A 13 -27.28 -0.50 -17.87
C LEU A 13 -25.91 -0.04 -18.34
N ALA A 14 -25.42 1.09 -17.82
CA ALA A 14 -24.02 1.44 -17.92
C ALA A 14 -23.23 0.55 -16.93
N LEU A 15 -22.54 -0.46 -17.45
CA LEU A 15 -21.52 -1.19 -16.70
C LEU A 15 -20.34 -0.24 -16.47
N VAL A 16 -20.29 0.41 -15.31
CA VAL A 16 -19.09 1.12 -14.86
C VAL A 16 -18.09 0.07 -14.40
N SER A 17 -17.21 -0.36 -15.30
CA SER A 17 -16.05 -1.18 -14.94
C SER A 17 -15.10 -0.33 -14.11
N LEU A 18 -15.21 -0.40 -12.78
CA LEU A 18 -14.17 0.07 -11.87
C LEU A 18 -12.94 -0.81 -12.07
N LEU A 19 -12.02 -0.37 -12.93
CA LEU A 19 -10.65 -0.86 -12.99
C LEU A 19 -9.93 -0.35 -11.74
N THR A 20 -10.16 -1.00 -10.60
CA THR A 20 -9.32 -0.82 -9.42
C THR A 20 -7.96 -1.41 -9.75
N ALA A 21 -7.04 -0.56 -10.21
CA ALA A 21 -5.66 -0.96 -10.35
C ALA A 21 -5.17 -1.45 -8.97
N PRO A 22 -4.37 -2.52 -8.87
CA PRO A 22 -3.93 -3.00 -7.56
C PRO A 22 -3.15 -1.86 -6.91
N ALA A 23 -3.58 -1.39 -5.75
CA ALA A 23 -2.63 -0.84 -4.78
C ALA A 23 -1.49 -1.84 -4.68
N GLY A 24 -0.23 -1.40 -4.65
CA GLY A 24 0.91 -2.32 -4.55
C GLY A 24 0.59 -3.38 -3.50
N ALA A 25 0.60 -4.66 -3.88
CA ALA A 25 -0.09 -5.69 -3.10
C ALA A 25 0.47 -5.70 -1.67
N SER A 26 -0.31 -5.18 -0.72
CA SER A 26 0.13 -5.06 0.66
C SER A 26 0.51 -6.44 1.19
N PRO A 27 1.60 -6.58 1.97
CA PRO A 27 2.03 -7.88 2.43
C PRO A 27 1.10 -8.47 3.51
N ALA A 28 0.11 -7.71 3.99
CA ALA A 28 -0.72 -8.13 5.10
C ALA A 28 -1.57 -9.36 4.77
N GLY A 29 -1.31 -10.44 5.50
CA GLY A 29 -2.09 -11.67 5.51
C GLY A 29 -3.10 -11.70 6.65
N ARG A 30 -3.53 -12.91 7.03
CA ARG A 30 -4.50 -13.12 8.12
C ARG A 30 -4.05 -12.48 9.43
N GLY A 31 -4.98 -11.84 10.14
CA GLY A 31 -4.76 -11.22 11.46
C GLY A 31 -4.10 -9.84 11.41
N TRP A 32 -3.95 -9.27 10.21
CA TRP A 32 -3.38 -7.95 9.99
C TRP A 32 -4.29 -7.12 9.08
N THR A 33 -4.45 -5.86 9.43
CA THR A 33 -5.14 -4.87 8.62
C THR A 33 -4.12 -3.92 8.02
N SER A 34 -4.16 -3.76 6.70
CA SER A 34 -3.39 -2.75 5.98
C SER A 34 -4.11 -1.42 5.93
N PHE A 35 -3.35 -0.34 5.97
CA PHE A 35 -3.84 1.01 5.80
C PHE A 35 -2.73 1.89 5.23
N GLU A 36 -3.10 3.09 4.78
CA GLU A 36 -2.15 4.09 4.31
C GLU A 36 -1.96 5.17 5.38
N VAL A 37 -0.73 5.66 5.51
CA VAL A 37 -0.37 6.75 6.41
C VAL A 37 0.15 7.92 5.58
N VAL A 38 -0.42 9.10 5.81
CA VAL A 38 0.10 10.35 5.23
C VAL A 38 1.28 10.83 6.06
N ALA A 39 2.46 10.87 5.45
CA ALA A 39 3.71 11.29 6.05
C ALA A 39 4.26 12.52 5.29
N GLY A 40 3.84 13.71 5.71
CA GLY A 40 4.15 14.95 4.98
C GLY A 40 3.47 14.96 3.61
N SER A 41 4.26 15.11 2.54
CA SER A 41 3.79 15.07 1.15
C SER A 41 3.74 13.65 0.55
N ARG A 42 4.03 12.61 1.35
CA ARG A 42 4.11 11.22 0.90
C ARG A 42 3.01 10.37 1.51
N ILE A 43 2.67 9.30 0.81
CA ILE A 43 1.79 8.24 1.32
C ILE A 43 2.65 6.98 1.54
N LEU A 44 2.53 6.39 2.73
CA LEU A 44 3.22 5.15 3.10
C LEU A 44 2.22 4.04 3.34
N ALA A 45 2.54 2.83 2.89
CA ALA A 45 1.81 1.63 3.29
C ALA A 45 2.14 1.28 4.74
N ALA A 46 1.15 0.89 5.51
CA ALA A 46 1.30 0.44 6.88
C ALA A 46 0.39 -0.76 7.17
N ALA A 47 0.69 -1.48 8.24
CA ALA A 47 -0.17 -2.54 8.73
C ALA A 47 -0.02 -2.71 10.24
N SER A 48 -1.10 -3.15 10.89
CA SER A 48 -1.10 -3.52 12.31
C SER A 48 -1.91 -4.79 12.52
N LYS A 49 -1.70 -5.47 13.66
CA LYS A 49 -2.54 -6.60 14.07
C LYS A 49 -3.99 -6.14 14.26
N ASP A 50 -4.95 -6.94 13.81
CA ASP A 50 -6.39 -6.67 13.97
C ASP A 50 -6.79 -6.55 15.45
N SER A 51 -6.17 -7.39 16.28
CA SER A 51 -6.30 -7.39 17.73
C SER A 51 -4.94 -7.06 18.35
N SER A 52 -4.60 -5.78 18.35
CA SER A 52 -3.39 -5.30 18.99
C SER A 52 -3.62 -5.14 20.51
N PRO A 53 -2.74 -5.66 21.39
CA PRO A 53 -2.84 -5.40 22.82
C PRO A 53 -2.68 -3.89 23.10
N THR A 54 -3.29 -3.40 24.17
CA THR A 54 -3.09 -2.02 24.63
C THR A 54 -1.74 -1.87 25.32
N GLY A 55 -1.06 -0.74 25.13
CA GLY A 55 0.17 -0.42 25.84
C GLY A 55 0.67 0.98 25.51
N ASP A 56 1.56 1.50 26.34
CA ASP A 56 2.11 2.86 26.21
C ASP A 56 3.28 2.94 25.22
N LEU A 57 3.75 1.80 24.71
CA LEU A 57 4.85 1.68 23.75
C LEU A 57 4.38 0.98 22.48
N LEU A 58 4.55 1.64 21.33
CA LEU A 58 4.37 1.04 20.01
C LEU A 58 5.73 0.71 19.40
N THR A 59 5.94 -0.56 19.05
CA THR A 59 7.05 -0.93 18.17
C THR A 59 6.65 -0.71 16.72
N VAL A 60 7.46 0.05 15.98
CA VAL A 60 7.29 0.22 14.53
C VAL A 60 8.45 -0.46 13.81
N VAL A 61 8.15 -1.44 12.97
CA VAL A 61 9.13 -2.07 12.09
C VAL A 61 9.06 -1.39 10.73
N ILE A 62 10.15 -0.74 10.33
CA ILE A 62 10.27 -0.10 9.02
C ILE A 62 10.82 -1.13 8.03
N GLU A 63 10.21 -1.22 6.86
CA GLU A 63 10.62 -2.15 5.81
C GLU A 63 12.03 -1.84 5.30
N GLY A 64 12.68 -2.88 4.76
CA GLY A 64 14.00 -2.76 4.18
C GLY A 64 14.03 -2.01 2.84
N ASP A 65 15.20 -2.03 2.23
CA ASP A 65 15.52 -1.33 0.99
C ASP A 65 14.70 -1.74 -0.22
N GLY A 66 14.12 -2.94 -0.17
CA GLY A 66 13.37 -3.51 -1.27
C GLY A 66 14.21 -3.68 -2.53
N ASN A 67 13.54 -3.58 -3.67
CA ASN A 67 14.11 -3.82 -4.99
C ASN A 67 14.67 -2.53 -5.60
N ALA A 68 15.69 -1.91 -4.99
CA ALA A 68 16.15 -0.58 -5.41
C ALA A 68 16.65 -0.51 -6.86
N HIS A 69 17.40 -1.53 -7.31
CA HIS A 69 17.98 -1.60 -8.65
C HIS A 69 17.70 -2.95 -9.32
N ASP A 70 17.53 -2.94 -10.64
CA ASP A 70 17.40 -4.14 -11.45
C ASP A 70 18.75 -4.86 -11.66
N ARG A 71 18.74 -6.00 -12.36
CA ARG A 71 19.95 -6.79 -12.65
C ARG A 71 21.03 -6.04 -13.45
N LYS A 72 20.69 -4.91 -14.06
CA LYS A 72 21.61 -4.05 -14.83
C LYS A 72 22.03 -2.81 -14.03
N GLY A 73 21.68 -2.71 -12.75
CA GLY A 73 22.00 -1.57 -11.90
C GLY A 73 21.16 -0.33 -12.20
N ARG A 74 20.05 -0.45 -12.94
CA ARG A 74 19.13 0.68 -13.19
C ARG A 74 18.08 0.75 -12.09
N PRO A 75 17.53 1.92 -11.75
CA PRO A 75 16.43 2.01 -10.81
C PRO A 75 15.28 1.08 -11.23
N SER A 76 14.79 0.29 -10.29
CA SER A 76 13.64 -0.59 -10.57
C SER A 76 12.37 0.22 -10.79
N ALA A 77 11.47 -0.29 -11.64
CA ALA A 77 10.15 0.31 -11.84
C ALA A 77 9.22 0.14 -10.63
N ASP A 78 9.46 -0.90 -9.83
CA ASP A 78 8.78 -1.14 -8.56
C ASP A 78 9.86 -1.41 -7.49
N PRO A 79 10.04 -0.52 -6.51
CA PRO A 79 11.01 -0.70 -5.43
C PRO A 79 10.51 -1.64 -4.32
N THR A 80 9.29 -2.16 -4.44
CA THR A 80 8.70 -3.07 -3.47
C THR A 80 9.57 -4.35 -3.32
N PRO A 81 9.93 -4.77 -2.09
CA PRO A 81 10.65 -6.01 -1.86
C PRO A 81 9.86 -7.22 -2.37
N ALA A 82 10.54 -8.14 -3.06
CA ALA A 82 9.98 -9.46 -3.35
C ALA A 82 9.80 -10.31 -2.08
N ASP A 83 10.65 -10.08 -1.07
CA ASP A 83 10.56 -10.71 0.25
C ASP A 83 10.35 -9.63 1.32
N PRO A 84 9.16 -9.50 1.92
CA PRO A 84 8.81 -8.44 2.88
C PRO A 84 9.40 -8.75 4.27
N LEU A 85 10.72 -8.67 4.41
CA LEU A 85 11.43 -9.05 5.63
C LEU A 85 10.98 -8.22 6.84
N GLY A 86 10.82 -6.91 6.70
CA GLY A 86 10.33 -6.03 7.76
C GLY A 86 8.94 -6.45 8.24
N PHE A 87 8.05 -6.78 7.32
CA PHE A 87 6.72 -7.29 7.69
C PHE A 87 6.81 -8.62 8.46
N ARG A 88 7.66 -9.56 8.04
CA ARG A 88 7.87 -10.82 8.79
C ARG A 88 8.44 -10.59 10.18
N ILE A 89 9.33 -9.61 10.35
CA ILE A 89 9.83 -9.21 11.68
C ILE A 89 8.66 -8.70 12.54
N ALA A 90 7.78 -7.85 11.99
CA ALA A 90 6.60 -7.36 12.71
C ALA A 90 5.64 -8.50 13.10
N GLN A 91 5.47 -9.50 12.24
CA GLN A 91 4.68 -10.70 12.53
C GLN A 91 5.28 -11.53 13.66
N ALA A 92 6.60 -11.66 13.70
CA ALA A 92 7.32 -12.40 14.73
C ALA A 92 7.55 -11.59 16.03
N TRP A 93 7.12 -10.33 16.09
CA TRP A 93 7.37 -9.48 17.24
C TRP A 93 6.70 -10.03 18.52
N PRO A 94 7.46 -10.26 19.59
CA PRO A 94 7.03 -11.14 20.68
C PRO A 94 6.01 -10.53 21.63
N GLN A 95 6.03 -9.20 21.84
CA GLN A 95 5.20 -8.58 22.87
C GLN A 95 4.82 -7.14 22.56
N GLY A 96 3.66 -6.73 23.09
CA GLY A 96 3.16 -5.36 22.97
C GLY A 96 2.59 -5.01 21.60
N PRO A 97 2.07 -3.78 21.46
CA PRO A 97 1.63 -3.23 20.18
C PRO A 97 2.78 -3.22 19.16
N VAL A 98 2.51 -3.72 17.96
CA VAL A 98 3.45 -3.67 16.83
C VAL A 98 2.74 -3.21 15.57
N ALA A 99 3.40 -2.32 14.83
CA ALA A 99 3.01 -1.91 13.49
C ALA A 99 4.18 -2.13 12.52
N TRP A 100 3.85 -2.32 11.25
CA TRP A 100 4.78 -2.33 10.15
C TRP A 100 4.55 -1.09 9.29
N LEU A 101 5.63 -0.53 8.76
CA LEU A 101 5.62 0.63 7.88
C LEU A 101 6.50 0.35 6.66
N GLY A 102 5.89 0.37 5.47
CA GLY A 102 6.61 0.37 4.21
C GLY A 102 7.40 1.67 4.01
N ARG A 103 8.51 1.59 3.28
CA ARG A 103 9.24 2.81 2.87
C ARG A 103 8.51 3.53 1.73
N PRO A 104 8.84 4.82 1.45
CA PRO A 104 8.25 5.53 0.32
C PRO A 104 8.26 4.68 -0.96
N CYS A 105 7.15 4.73 -1.70
CA CYS A 105 6.97 4.05 -2.97
C CYS A 105 6.90 2.51 -2.90
N GLN A 106 6.97 1.90 -1.71
CA GLN A 106 6.75 0.46 -1.54
C GLN A 106 5.30 0.18 -1.16
N TYR A 107 4.67 -0.81 -1.81
CA TYR A 107 3.30 -1.28 -1.51
C TYR A 107 2.17 -0.23 -1.60
N VAL A 108 2.45 0.94 -2.18
CA VAL A 108 1.50 2.04 -2.31
C VAL A 108 1.70 2.75 -3.63
N LYS A 109 0.64 3.37 -4.15
CA LYS A 109 0.72 4.24 -5.32
C LYS A 109 0.74 5.69 -4.86
N ASP A 110 1.92 6.29 -4.91
CA ASP A 110 2.13 7.69 -4.63
C ASP A 110 2.64 8.38 -5.91
N ALA A 111 1.92 9.41 -6.36
CA ALA A 111 2.28 10.16 -7.57
C ALA A 111 3.55 11.01 -7.39
N ALA A 112 3.96 11.28 -6.15
CA ALA A 112 5.20 11.99 -5.83
C ALA A 112 6.45 11.09 -5.94
N CYS A 113 6.27 9.79 -6.21
CA CYS A 113 7.37 8.85 -6.31
C CYS A 113 8.25 9.09 -7.53
N THR A 114 9.55 9.17 -7.26
CA THR A 114 10.61 9.32 -8.25
C THR A 114 11.70 8.29 -8.00
N PRO A 115 12.43 7.83 -9.04
CA PRO A 115 13.50 6.85 -8.86
C PRO A 115 14.55 7.20 -7.80
N SER A 116 14.79 8.49 -7.56
CA SER A 116 15.68 8.94 -6.49
C SER A 116 15.23 8.51 -5.10
N ASP A 117 13.92 8.41 -4.83
CA ASP A 117 13.38 8.13 -3.50
C ASP A 117 13.83 6.76 -2.95
N TRP A 118 14.10 5.78 -3.82
CA TRP A 118 14.56 4.44 -3.43
C TRP A 118 15.98 4.11 -3.88
N THR A 119 16.65 5.01 -4.61
CA THR A 119 18.04 4.82 -5.06
C THR A 119 19.00 5.76 -4.35
N THR A 120 19.19 6.97 -4.85
CA THR A 120 20.21 7.91 -4.38
C THR A 120 19.75 8.75 -3.18
N GLY A 121 18.44 9.01 -3.06
CA GLY A 121 17.81 9.82 -2.00
C GLY A 121 17.21 8.99 -0.86
N ARG A 122 17.49 7.68 -0.81
CA ARG A 122 16.95 6.71 0.14
C ARG A 122 17.04 7.09 1.64
N TYR A 123 17.90 8.06 2.00
CA TYR A 123 18.06 8.62 3.35
C TYR A 123 18.23 10.15 3.35
N SER A 124 17.79 10.84 2.30
CA SER A 124 17.88 12.31 2.26
C SER A 124 16.82 12.95 3.14
N GLU A 125 17.01 14.23 3.48
CA GLU A 125 15.90 15.05 3.96
C GLU A 125 14.79 15.10 2.89
N ALA A 126 13.56 15.26 3.38
CA ALA A 126 12.34 15.30 2.57
C ALA A 126 12.08 16.70 2.00
#